data_AF-A0A0J6JWB0-F1
#
_entry.id   AF-A0A0J6JWB0-F1
#
_cell.length_a   1.000
_cell.length_b   1.000
_cell.length_c   1.000
_cell.angle_alpha   90.00
_cell.angle_beta   90.00
_cell.angle_gamma   90.00
#
_symmetry.space_group_name_H-M   'P 1'
#
loop_
_entity.id
_entity.type
_entity.pdbx_description
1 polymer ?
#
loop_
_entity_poly.entity_id
_entity_poly.type
_entity_poly.pdbx_seq_one_letter_code
_entity_poly.pdbx_strand_id
1 'polypeptide(L)'
;MKDATADIVLPEQPASQELDFDVDFIRIDAAICEYDAVGLAPVRKGGEPFHWGTVESASRVLLGKAADLRVGVWLLRAALAQRGLAGAADGLEALGAIAARPLANIRPAGLPDAPAGELHALHLAWLSGPAFLHQLTHSRLSLDCGISVRQLIKGHGDLPLAERERVRCDVSRMRAGLARLLDLSVLENFCEQFDCAGLNAVLEELDTALTPSRAALSAKSALEAAPGAALPESLSSREEVAAALDRVIAYFHEYEPGHPAPIFLARAKRMLGAGFEELMAELFAESDALVARLNRPRPTQG
;
A
#
# COMPACT_ATOMS: atom_id res chain seq x y z
N MET A 1 1.06 24.68 -10.17
CA MET A 1 0.68 23.34 -9.68
C MET A 1 -0.55 23.56 -8.83
N LYS A 2 -1.76 23.31 -9.37
CA LYS A 2 -3.01 23.50 -8.63
C LYS A 2 -3.12 22.38 -7.61
N ASP A 3 -3.42 22.76 -6.37
CA ASP A 3 -3.72 21.86 -5.26
C ASP A 3 -4.72 20.78 -5.72
N ALA A 4 -4.31 19.51 -5.71
CA ALA A 4 -5.14 18.38 -6.16
C ALA A 4 -6.07 17.85 -5.04
N THR A 5 -6.10 18.56 -3.91
CA THR A 5 -6.93 18.35 -2.71
C THR A 5 -8.24 19.13 -2.80
N ALA A 6 -8.80 19.32 -3.99
CA ALA A 6 -10.13 19.92 -4.11
C ALA A 6 -11.15 18.98 -3.45
N ASP A 7 -11.68 19.41 -2.31
CA ASP A 7 -12.80 18.79 -1.64
C ASP A 7 -13.90 18.46 -2.66
N ILE A 8 -14.37 17.22 -2.64
CA ILE A 8 -15.46 16.82 -3.52
C ILE A 8 -16.72 17.50 -3.03
N VAL A 9 -17.35 18.26 -3.93
CA VAL A 9 -18.64 18.88 -3.66
C VAL A 9 -19.73 17.89 -4.06
N LEU A 10 -20.34 17.25 -3.07
CA LEU A 10 -21.48 16.36 -3.27
C LEU A 10 -22.79 17.17 -3.32
N PRO A 11 -23.78 16.78 -4.14
CA PRO A 11 -25.07 17.45 -4.19
C PRO A 11 -25.82 17.31 -2.85
N GLU A 12 -26.50 18.39 -2.43
CA GLU A 12 -27.33 18.39 -1.21
C GLU A 12 -28.67 17.69 -1.41
N GLN A 13 -29.21 17.74 -2.62
CA GLN A 13 -30.48 17.13 -3.02
C GLN A 13 -30.24 15.79 -3.71
N PRO A 14 -31.20 14.85 -3.65
CA PRO A 14 -31.08 13.60 -4.40
C PRO A 14 -30.93 13.89 -5.89
N ALA A 15 -30.08 13.12 -6.56
CA ALA A 15 -29.88 13.24 -8.00
C ALA A 15 -31.22 13.08 -8.74
N SER A 16 -31.49 14.00 -9.68
CA SER A 16 -32.74 14.03 -10.44
C SER A 16 -32.85 12.89 -11.46
N GLN A 17 -31.72 12.30 -11.84
CA GLN A 17 -31.61 11.14 -12.73
C GLN A 17 -30.52 10.20 -12.20
N GLU A 18 -30.67 8.91 -12.48
CA GLU A 18 -29.63 7.92 -12.18
C GLU A 18 -28.44 8.07 -13.13
N LEU A 19 -27.25 7.78 -12.63
CA LEU A 19 -26.02 7.91 -13.42
C LEU A 19 -25.88 6.83 -14.50
N ASP A 20 -26.71 5.78 -14.48
CA ASP A 20 -26.62 4.64 -15.40
C ASP A 20 -26.79 5.03 -16.88
N PHE A 21 -27.36 6.20 -17.16
CA PHE A 21 -27.49 6.76 -18.51
C PHE A 21 -26.47 7.88 -18.82
N ASP A 22 -25.62 8.24 -17.86
CA ASP A 22 -24.59 9.25 -18.05
C ASP A 22 -23.43 8.70 -18.89
N VAL A 23 -23.04 9.44 -19.93
CA VAL A 23 -22.00 9.01 -20.88
C VAL A 23 -20.65 8.79 -20.19
N ASP A 24 -20.31 9.64 -19.21
CA ASP A 24 -19.05 9.48 -18.48
C ASP A 24 -19.12 8.27 -17.55
N PHE A 25 -20.28 8.01 -16.93
CA PHE A 25 -20.48 6.83 -16.09
C PHE A 25 -20.31 5.54 -16.90
N ILE A 26 -21.03 5.40 -18.02
CA ILE A 26 -20.96 4.22 -18.90
C ILE A 26 -19.54 3.98 -19.38
N ARG A 27 -18.81 5.04 -19.76
CA ARG A 27 -17.43 4.95 -20.23
C ARG A 27 -16.48 4.45 -19.13
N ILE A 28 -16.60 4.98 -17.91
CA ILE A 28 -15.73 4.60 -16.80
C ILE A 28 -16.07 3.19 -16.31
N ASP A 29 -17.35 2.84 -16.23
CA ASP A 29 -17.81 1.50 -15.85
C ASP A 29 -17.24 0.44 -16.81
N ALA A 30 -17.37 0.67 -18.13
CA ALA A 30 -16.81 -0.22 -19.15
C ALA A 30 -15.28 -0.36 -19.03
N ALA A 31 -14.56 0.74 -18.79
CA ALA A 31 -13.11 0.73 -18.64
C ALA A 31 -12.66 -0.05 -17.38
N ILE A 32 -13.36 0.14 -16.25
CA ILE A 32 -13.08 -0.59 -15.01
C ILE A 32 -13.41 -2.08 -15.17
N CYS A 33 -14.53 -2.42 -15.81
CA CYS A 33 -14.89 -3.80 -16.13
C CYS A 33 -13.83 -4.49 -17.00
N GLU A 34 -13.33 -3.81 -18.03
CA GLU A 34 -12.25 -4.35 -18.88
C GLU A 34 -10.96 -4.56 -18.08
N TYR A 35 -10.59 -3.59 -17.23
CA TYR A 35 -9.43 -3.71 -16.36
C TYR A 35 -9.54 -4.92 -15.42
N ASP A 36 -10.70 -5.09 -14.78
CA ASP A 36 -10.94 -6.19 -13.84
C ASP A 36 -11.02 -7.56 -14.54
N ALA A 37 -11.50 -7.61 -15.79
CA ALA A 37 -11.53 -8.83 -16.60
C ALA A 37 -10.13 -9.33 -16.99
N VAL A 38 -9.16 -8.43 -17.17
CA VAL A 38 -7.76 -8.77 -17.46
C VAL A 38 -7.01 -9.21 -16.19
N GLY A 39 -7.41 -8.69 -15.02
CA GLY A 39 -6.83 -9.03 -13.73
C GLY A 39 -5.33 -8.66 -13.63
N LEU A 40 -4.53 -9.55 -13.04
CA LEU A 40 -3.07 -9.36 -12.90
C LEU A 40 -2.27 -9.79 -14.13
N ALA A 41 -2.93 -10.02 -15.28
CA ALA A 41 -2.22 -10.41 -16.49
C ALA A 41 -1.26 -9.28 -16.93
N PRO A 42 -0.02 -9.60 -17.34
CA PRO A 42 0.90 -8.59 -17.86
C PRO A 42 0.26 -7.84 -19.02
N VAL A 43 0.47 -6.53 -19.08
CA VAL A 43 0.06 -5.72 -20.23
C VAL A 43 0.60 -6.37 -21.50
N ARG A 44 -0.29 -6.67 -22.44
CA ARG A 44 0.10 -7.28 -23.72
C ARG A 44 1.15 -6.40 -24.38
N LYS A 45 2.14 -7.00 -25.04
CA LYS A 45 3.21 -6.25 -25.71
C LYS A 45 2.61 -5.28 -26.73
N GLY A 46 2.77 -3.98 -26.51
CA GLY A 46 2.18 -2.90 -27.33
C GLY A 46 0.79 -2.43 -26.91
N GLY A 47 0.25 -2.93 -25.79
CA GLY A 47 -0.98 -2.40 -25.19
C GLY A 47 -0.73 -1.09 -24.45
N GLU A 48 -1.70 -0.18 -24.52
CA GLU A 48 -1.67 1.07 -23.76
C GLU A 48 -1.89 0.79 -22.25
N PRO A 49 -1.21 1.52 -21.35
CA PRO A 49 -1.41 1.37 -19.91
C PRO A 49 -2.79 1.90 -19.51
N PHE A 50 -3.37 1.32 -18.46
CA PHE A 50 -4.65 1.78 -17.95
C PHE A 50 -4.56 3.21 -17.37
N HIS A 51 -5.46 4.10 -17.81
CA HIS A 51 -5.40 5.53 -17.52
C HIS A 51 -6.19 5.94 -16.26
N TRP A 52 -5.62 5.66 -15.08
CA TRP A 52 -6.24 6.03 -13.78
C TRP A 52 -6.54 7.53 -13.63
N GLY A 53 -5.73 8.42 -14.23
CA GLY A 53 -5.97 9.86 -14.18
C GLY A 53 -7.29 10.29 -14.82
N THR A 54 -7.70 9.60 -15.89
CA THR A 54 -9.00 9.81 -16.55
C THR A 54 -10.14 9.34 -15.66
N VAL A 55 -9.98 8.17 -15.02
CA VAL A 55 -10.96 7.63 -14.06
C VAL A 55 -11.18 8.59 -12.90
N GLU A 56 -10.10 9.10 -12.28
CA GLU A 56 -10.20 10.05 -11.18
C GLU A 56 -10.92 11.34 -11.60
N SER A 57 -10.51 11.93 -12.73
CA SER A 57 -11.09 13.20 -13.21
C SER A 57 -12.59 13.06 -13.51
N ALA A 58 -12.97 11.99 -14.20
CA ALA A 58 -14.37 11.71 -14.51
C ALA A 58 -15.19 11.39 -13.25
N SER A 59 -14.63 10.63 -12.31
CA SER A 59 -15.31 10.30 -11.05
C SER A 59 -15.63 11.55 -10.24
N ARG A 60 -14.72 12.53 -10.18
CA ARG A 60 -14.99 13.82 -9.51
C ARG A 60 -16.13 14.60 -10.16
N VAL A 61 -16.21 14.60 -11.50
CA VAL A 61 -17.32 15.24 -12.23
C VAL A 61 -18.65 14.52 -11.94
N LEU A 62 -18.65 13.18 -11.95
CA LEU A 62 -19.84 12.37 -11.65
C LEU A 62 -20.31 12.56 -10.20
N LEU A 63 -19.40 12.65 -9.23
CA LEU A 63 -19.74 12.91 -7.83
C LEU A 63 -20.35 14.29 -7.60
N GLY A 64 -20.09 15.26 -8.48
CA GLY A 64 -20.79 16.54 -8.50
C GLY A 64 -22.25 16.44 -8.96
N LYS A 65 -22.63 15.34 -9.61
CA LYS A 65 -24.00 15.06 -10.08
C LYS A 65 -24.79 14.20 -9.10
N ALA A 66 -24.15 13.21 -8.46
CA ALA A 66 -24.79 12.30 -7.52
C ALA A 66 -23.80 11.77 -6.47
N ALA A 67 -24.27 11.59 -5.23
CA ALA A 67 -23.51 10.90 -4.19
C ALA A 67 -23.61 9.37 -4.41
N ASP A 68 -22.82 8.85 -5.34
CA ASP A 68 -22.85 7.45 -5.78
C ASP A 68 -21.64 6.65 -5.27
N LEU A 69 -21.90 5.57 -4.53
CA LEU A 69 -20.88 4.72 -3.92
C LEU A 69 -20.02 4.00 -4.97
N ARG A 70 -20.58 3.64 -6.14
CA ARG A 70 -19.82 3.01 -7.23
C ARG A 70 -18.74 3.94 -7.71
N VAL A 71 -19.12 5.20 -7.95
CA VAL A 71 -18.21 6.27 -8.38
C VAL A 71 -17.18 6.58 -7.28
N GLY A 72 -17.60 6.58 -6.01
CA GLY A 72 -16.69 6.73 -4.87
C GLY A 72 -15.62 5.63 -4.82
N VAL A 73 -15.98 4.37 -5.10
CA VAL A 73 -15.03 3.25 -5.17
C VAL A 73 -14.07 3.42 -6.36
N TRP A 74 -14.54 3.85 -7.53
CA TRP A 74 -13.65 4.13 -8.67
C TRP A 74 -12.68 5.28 -8.38
N LEU A 75 -13.15 6.34 -7.71
CA LEU A 75 -12.29 7.44 -7.29
C LEU A 75 -11.21 6.95 -6.32
N LEU A 76 -11.57 6.15 -5.33
CA LEU A 76 -10.61 5.56 -4.39
C LEU A 76 -9.56 4.72 -5.13
N ARG A 77 -9.98 3.83 -6.02
CA ARG A 77 -9.09 2.99 -6.83
C ARG A 77 -8.10 3.84 -7.63
N ALA A 78 -8.61 4.87 -8.30
CA ALA A 78 -7.81 5.78 -9.11
C ALA A 78 -6.84 6.63 -8.29
N ALA A 79 -7.28 7.13 -7.13
CA ALA A 79 -6.47 7.92 -6.23
C ALA A 79 -5.35 7.08 -5.59
N LEU A 80 -5.65 5.86 -5.13
CA LEU A 80 -4.66 4.91 -4.63
C LEU A 80 -3.61 4.57 -5.70
N ALA A 81 -4.03 4.26 -6.93
CA ALA A 81 -3.12 3.94 -8.02
C ALA A 81 -2.18 5.10 -8.38
N GLN A 82 -2.65 6.34 -8.26
CA GLN A 82 -1.88 7.52 -8.64
C GLN A 82 -1.03 8.11 -7.51
N ARG A 83 -1.53 8.13 -6.28
CA ARG A 83 -0.91 8.85 -5.16
C ARG A 83 -0.57 7.97 -3.96
N GLY A 84 -0.88 6.67 -4.03
CA GLY A 84 -0.60 5.73 -2.96
C GLY A 84 -1.47 5.96 -1.72
N LEU A 85 -0.91 5.83 -0.52
CA LEU A 85 -1.64 5.96 0.74
C LEU A 85 -2.36 7.31 0.86
N ALA A 86 -1.69 8.42 0.53
CA ALA A 86 -2.30 9.75 0.55
C ALA A 86 -3.54 9.83 -0.36
N GLY A 87 -3.48 9.22 -1.55
CA GLY A 87 -4.64 9.12 -2.44
C GLY A 87 -5.74 8.20 -1.91
N ALA A 88 -5.36 7.11 -1.24
CA ALA A 88 -6.32 6.24 -0.58
C ALA A 88 -7.06 6.96 0.56
N ALA A 89 -6.38 7.84 1.30
CA ALA A 89 -7.00 8.69 2.32
C ALA A 89 -8.04 9.63 1.70
N ASP A 90 -7.70 10.33 0.62
CA ASP A 90 -8.65 11.21 -0.09
C ASP A 90 -9.88 10.42 -0.59
N GLY A 91 -9.66 9.22 -1.14
CA GLY A 91 -10.72 8.35 -1.64
C GLY A 91 -11.64 7.79 -0.55
N LEU A 92 -11.09 7.37 0.60
CA LEU A 92 -11.89 6.89 1.73
C LEU A 92 -12.65 8.03 2.40
N GLU A 93 -12.07 9.22 2.46
CA GLU A 93 -12.72 10.41 2.97
C GLU A 93 -13.95 10.77 2.11
N ALA A 94 -13.80 10.72 0.78
CA ALA A 94 -14.87 10.89 -0.19
C ALA A 94 -16.01 9.87 -0.01
N LEU A 95 -15.66 8.57 0.07
CA LEU A 95 -16.63 7.51 0.33
C LEU A 95 -17.37 7.70 1.65
N GLY A 96 -16.65 8.09 2.71
CA GLY A 96 -17.27 8.43 3.97
C GLY A 96 -18.19 9.64 3.87
N ALA A 97 -17.88 10.63 3.04
CA ALA A 97 -18.73 11.81 2.83
C ALA A 97 -20.02 11.48 2.06
N ILE A 98 -19.98 10.47 1.18
CA ILE A 98 -21.15 9.88 0.52
C ILE A 98 -21.98 9.12 1.55
N ALA A 99 -21.34 8.28 2.36
CA ALA A 99 -22.00 7.45 3.38
C ALA A 99 -22.71 8.26 4.48
N ALA A 100 -22.25 9.49 4.75
CA ALA A 100 -22.90 10.41 5.68
C ALA A 100 -24.10 11.18 5.11
N ARG A 101 -24.48 10.97 3.84
CA ARG A 101 -25.66 11.61 3.25
C ARG A 101 -26.94 10.97 3.76
N PRO A 102 -28.08 11.68 3.73
CA PRO A 102 -29.38 11.04 3.93
C PRO A 102 -29.53 9.84 2.99
N LEU A 103 -30.06 8.71 3.47
CA LEU A 103 -30.11 7.46 2.68
C LEU A 103 -30.77 7.63 1.30
N ALA A 104 -31.81 8.46 1.20
CA ALA A 104 -32.48 8.77 -0.06
C ALA A 104 -31.60 9.48 -1.11
N ASN A 105 -30.44 10.01 -0.69
CA ASN A 105 -29.49 10.72 -1.54
C ASN A 105 -28.29 9.84 -1.93
N ILE A 106 -28.12 8.67 -1.32
CA ILE A 106 -27.04 7.73 -1.63
C ILE A 106 -27.45 6.89 -2.85
N ARG A 107 -26.50 6.69 -3.78
CA ARG A 107 -26.70 5.87 -4.98
C ARG A 107 -25.74 4.66 -5.00
N PRO A 108 -26.12 3.55 -5.66
CA PRO A 108 -27.38 3.30 -6.37
C PRO A 108 -28.59 3.23 -5.42
N ALA A 109 -29.76 3.72 -5.85
CA ALA A 109 -30.95 3.62 -5.01
C ALA A 109 -31.43 2.16 -4.92
N GLY A 110 -32.06 1.82 -3.80
CA GLY A 110 -32.75 0.54 -3.63
C GLY A 110 -33.97 0.42 -4.56
N LEU A 111 -34.41 -0.81 -4.78
CA LEU A 111 -35.67 -1.07 -5.47
C LEU A 111 -36.86 -0.82 -4.53
N PRO A 112 -38.08 -0.55 -5.04
CA PRO A 112 -39.25 -0.27 -4.20
C PRO A 112 -39.53 -1.32 -3.10
N ASP A 113 -39.21 -2.58 -3.36
CA ASP A 113 -39.42 -3.71 -2.44
C ASP A 113 -38.12 -4.34 -1.92
N ALA A 114 -36.95 -3.73 -2.16
CA ALA A 114 -35.66 -4.24 -1.71
C ALA A 114 -34.75 -3.10 -1.22
N PRO A 115 -34.24 -3.17 0.03
CA PRO A 115 -33.36 -2.14 0.57
C PRO A 115 -32.07 -2.04 -0.24
N ALA A 116 -31.51 -0.81 -0.32
CA ALA A 116 -30.27 -0.55 -1.07
C ALA A 116 -29.04 -1.25 -0.48
N GLY A 117 -29.12 -1.70 0.78
CA GLY A 117 -28.00 -2.27 1.53
C GLY A 117 -27.29 -3.44 0.83
N GLU A 118 -28.01 -4.33 0.16
CA GLU A 118 -27.37 -5.43 -0.61
C GLU A 118 -26.54 -4.90 -1.79
N LEU A 119 -27.05 -3.89 -2.50
CA LEU A 119 -26.33 -3.26 -3.62
C LEU A 119 -25.13 -2.46 -3.12
N HIS A 120 -25.28 -1.72 -2.02
CA HIS A 120 -24.20 -0.96 -1.41
C HIS A 120 -23.09 -1.87 -0.89
N ALA A 121 -23.45 -2.97 -0.20
CA ALA A 121 -22.50 -3.97 0.27
C ALA A 121 -21.71 -4.60 -0.90
N LEU A 122 -22.40 -4.96 -2.00
CA LEU A 122 -21.76 -5.51 -3.20
C LEU A 122 -20.68 -4.57 -3.76
N HIS A 123 -20.98 -3.29 -3.89
CA HIS A 123 -20.04 -2.32 -4.45
C HIS A 123 -18.89 -1.99 -3.48
N LEU A 124 -19.15 -1.98 -2.18
CA LEU A 124 -18.15 -1.74 -1.15
C LEU A 124 -17.29 -2.98 -0.83
N ALA A 125 -17.71 -4.19 -1.22
CA ALA A 125 -17.00 -5.44 -0.97
C ALA A 125 -15.55 -5.47 -1.50
N TRP A 126 -15.22 -4.64 -2.51
CA TRP A 126 -13.84 -4.50 -2.96
C TRP A 126 -12.88 -4.01 -1.85
N LEU A 127 -13.36 -3.15 -0.94
CA LEU A 127 -12.61 -2.68 0.24
C LEU A 127 -12.28 -3.81 1.23
N SER A 128 -13.10 -4.86 1.23
CA SER A 128 -12.92 -6.07 2.03
C SER A 128 -11.99 -7.07 1.35
N GLY A 129 -11.68 -6.86 0.07
CA GLY A 129 -10.97 -7.82 -0.76
C GLY A 129 -9.45 -7.82 -0.57
N PRO A 130 -8.78 -8.97 -0.74
CA PRO A 130 -7.33 -9.07 -0.66
C PRO A 130 -6.60 -8.23 -1.72
N ALA A 131 -7.25 -7.96 -2.86
CA ALA A 131 -6.69 -7.11 -3.91
C ALA A 131 -6.47 -5.67 -3.44
N PHE A 132 -7.45 -5.08 -2.76
CA PHE A 132 -7.33 -3.74 -2.19
C PHE A 132 -6.23 -3.70 -1.11
N LEU A 133 -6.24 -4.64 -0.16
CA LEU A 133 -5.22 -4.70 0.89
C LEU A 133 -3.81 -4.88 0.32
N HIS A 134 -3.66 -5.71 -0.71
CA HIS A 134 -2.39 -5.86 -1.41
C HIS A 134 -1.95 -4.54 -2.06
N GLN A 135 -2.84 -3.86 -2.80
CA GLN A 135 -2.52 -2.58 -3.43
C GLN A 135 -2.16 -1.51 -2.40
N LEU A 136 -2.95 -1.37 -1.32
CA LEU A 136 -2.71 -0.42 -0.25
C LEU A 136 -1.35 -0.68 0.41
N THR A 137 -1.09 -1.92 0.82
CA THR A 137 0.16 -2.26 1.54
C THR A 137 1.42 -2.13 0.67
N HIS A 138 1.33 -2.28 -0.65
CA HIS A 138 2.47 -2.11 -1.55
C HIS A 138 2.55 -0.70 -2.16
N SER A 139 1.57 0.15 -1.89
CA SER A 139 1.58 1.53 -2.36
C SER A 139 2.60 2.38 -1.59
N ARG A 140 3.13 3.40 -2.28
CA ARG A 140 3.94 4.45 -1.67
C ARG A 140 3.13 5.28 -0.67
N LEU A 141 3.80 5.86 0.32
CA LEU A 141 3.13 6.71 1.33
C LEU A 141 2.59 8.00 0.72
N SER A 142 3.38 8.64 -0.15
CA SER A 142 3.02 9.86 -0.88
C SER A 142 3.75 9.91 -2.23
N LEU A 143 3.46 10.91 -3.07
CA LEU A 143 4.12 11.07 -4.38
C LEU A 143 5.64 11.22 -4.28
N ASP A 144 6.11 11.91 -3.23
CA ASP A 144 7.51 12.24 -3.03
C ASP A 144 8.24 11.22 -2.13
N CYS A 145 7.50 10.24 -1.60
CA CYS A 145 8.05 9.21 -0.71
C CYS A 145 8.18 7.86 -1.42
N GLY A 146 9.42 7.37 -1.57
CA GLY A 146 9.68 6.05 -2.16
C GLY A 146 9.40 4.86 -1.23
N ILE A 147 9.04 5.12 0.02
CA ILE A 147 8.74 4.08 1.02
C ILE A 147 7.28 3.64 0.82
N SER A 148 7.07 2.32 0.81
CA SER A 148 5.74 1.72 0.80
C SER A 148 5.16 1.55 2.21
N VAL A 149 3.84 1.44 2.31
CA VAL A 149 3.12 1.11 3.55
C VAL A 149 3.73 -0.12 4.23
N ARG A 150 3.97 -1.20 3.49
CA ARG A 150 4.56 -2.44 4.00
C ARG A 150 6.00 -2.26 4.50
N GLN A 151 6.80 -1.43 3.83
CA GLN A 151 8.16 -1.14 4.29
C GLN A 151 8.12 -0.37 5.61
N LEU A 152 7.25 0.65 5.73
CA LEU A 152 7.07 1.41 6.97
C LEU A 152 6.64 0.50 8.13
N ILE A 153 5.63 -0.36 7.91
CA ILE A 153 5.14 -1.34 8.91
C ILE A 153 6.27 -2.26 9.39
N LYS A 154 7.15 -2.70 8.48
CA LYS A 154 8.30 -3.56 8.80
C LYS A 154 9.47 -2.80 9.46
N GLY A 155 9.32 -1.51 9.76
CA GLY A 155 10.38 -0.69 10.32
C GLY A 155 11.50 -0.35 9.32
N HIS A 156 11.23 -0.47 8.02
CA HIS A 156 12.16 -0.10 6.96
C HIS A 156 11.91 1.32 6.46
N GLY A 157 12.99 2.10 6.34
CA GLY A 157 12.98 3.46 5.83
C GLY A 157 12.92 4.49 6.95
N ASP A 158 13.92 5.36 7.01
CA ASP A 158 13.86 6.53 7.89
C ASP A 158 12.93 7.57 7.26
N LEU A 159 11.83 7.85 7.95
CA LEU A 159 10.79 8.75 7.49
C LEU A 159 10.94 10.09 8.22
N PRO A 160 11.16 11.21 7.50
CA PRO A 160 11.24 12.53 8.12
C PRO A 160 10.00 12.83 8.97
N LEU A 161 10.16 13.61 10.05
CA LEU A 161 9.06 13.91 10.97
C LEU A 161 7.82 14.49 10.25
N ALA A 162 8.03 15.42 9.33
CA ALA A 162 6.94 16.02 8.55
C ALA A 162 6.19 14.99 7.70
N GLU A 163 6.89 14.00 7.14
CA GLU A 163 6.25 12.91 6.39
C GLU A 163 5.50 11.97 7.32
N ARG A 164 6.06 11.66 8.50
CA ARG A 164 5.36 10.87 9.53
C ARG A 164 4.06 11.54 9.98
N GLU A 165 4.08 12.86 10.19
CA GLU A 165 2.90 13.63 10.59
C GLU A 165 1.84 13.64 9.48
N ARG A 166 2.25 13.81 8.21
CA ARG A 166 1.34 13.65 7.06
C ARG A 166 0.70 12.28 7.01
N VAL A 167 1.49 11.21 7.12
CA VAL A 167 0.98 9.84 7.11
C VAL A 167 0.03 9.58 8.28
N ARG A 168 0.29 10.12 9.48
CA ARG A 168 -0.66 10.04 10.61
C ARG A 168 -1.97 10.75 10.32
N CYS A 169 -1.92 11.91 9.67
CA CYS A 169 -3.11 12.64 9.24
C CYS A 169 -3.92 11.80 8.22
N ASP A 170 -3.24 11.22 7.23
CA ASP A 170 -3.86 10.34 6.23
C ASP A 170 -4.52 9.11 6.86
N VAL A 171 -3.84 8.42 7.78
CA VAL A 171 -4.40 7.29 8.53
C VAL A 171 -5.63 7.73 9.34
N SER A 172 -5.58 8.90 9.98
CA SER A 172 -6.72 9.44 10.73
C SER A 172 -7.93 9.74 9.82
N ARG A 173 -7.69 10.31 8.63
CA ARG A 173 -8.75 10.55 7.62
C ARG A 173 -9.35 9.24 7.11
N MET A 174 -8.51 8.24 6.83
CA MET A 174 -8.97 6.89 6.44
C MET A 174 -9.86 6.27 7.51
N ARG A 175 -9.47 6.34 8.79
CA ARG A 175 -10.29 5.83 9.90
C ARG A 175 -11.65 6.54 9.99
N ALA A 176 -11.66 7.86 9.85
CA ALA A 176 -12.90 8.63 9.87
C ALA A 176 -13.82 8.27 8.69
N GLY A 177 -13.27 8.08 7.49
CA GLY A 177 -14.02 7.62 6.32
C GLY A 177 -14.58 6.22 6.51
N LEU A 178 -13.77 5.29 7.01
CA LEU A 178 -14.16 3.91 7.29
C LEU A 178 -15.26 3.83 8.36
N ALA A 179 -15.17 4.62 9.42
CA ALA A 179 -16.20 4.67 10.47
C ALA A 179 -17.58 5.02 9.88
N ARG A 180 -17.64 6.00 8.98
CA ARG A 180 -18.89 6.39 8.30
C ARG A 180 -19.46 5.30 7.40
N LEU A 181 -18.60 4.50 6.75
CA LEU A 181 -19.03 3.33 5.98
C LEU A 181 -19.57 2.22 6.89
N LEU A 182 -18.96 2.01 8.05
CA LEU A 182 -19.44 1.04 9.05
C LEU A 182 -20.79 1.50 9.64
N ASP A 183 -20.96 2.80 9.92
CA ASP A 183 -22.25 3.34 10.37
C ASP A 183 -23.34 3.12 9.30
N LEU A 184 -23.05 3.38 8.03
CA LEU A 184 -23.96 3.09 6.92
C LEU A 184 -24.30 1.59 6.86
N SER A 185 -23.31 0.72 7.03
CA SER A 185 -23.53 -0.73 6.98
C SER A 185 -24.51 -1.22 8.05
N VAL A 186 -24.50 -0.58 9.23
CA VAL A 186 -25.46 -0.85 10.31
C VAL A 186 -26.83 -0.29 9.95
N LEU A 187 -26.91 0.93 9.43
CA LEU A 187 -28.16 1.58 9.06
C LEU A 187 -28.94 0.84 7.98
N GLU A 188 -28.24 0.30 6.99
CA GLU A 188 -28.84 -0.44 5.87
C GLU A 188 -28.79 -1.95 6.05
N ASN A 189 -28.33 -2.43 7.21
CA ASN A 189 -28.23 -3.84 7.57
C ASN A 189 -27.54 -4.66 6.48
N PHE A 190 -26.31 -4.27 6.13
CA PHE A 190 -25.51 -4.99 5.14
C PHE A 190 -25.43 -6.49 5.50
N CYS A 191 -25.50 -7.34 4.47
CA CYS A 191 -25.22 -8.76 4.63
C CYS A 191 -23.72 -8.99 4.92
N GLU A 192 -23.31 -10.23 5.20
CA GLU A 192 -21.93 -10.63 5.55
C GLU A 192 -20.83 -10.25 4.52
N GLN A 193 -21.19 -9.65 3.39
CA GLN A 193 -20.31 -9.35 2.26
C GLN A 193 -19.40 -8.13 2.47
N PHE A 194 -19.64 -7.30 3.48
CA PHE A 194 -18.78 -6.15 3.82
C PHE A 194 -18.07 -6.35 5.16
N ASP A 195 -16.78 -6.73 5.09
CA ASP A 195 -15.88 -6.88 6.24
C ASP A 195 -14.62 -6.03 6.06
N CYS A 196 -14.40 -5.05 6.94
CA CYS A 196 -13.22 -4.19 6.89
C CYS A 196 -12.17 -4.53 7.96
N ALA A 197 -12.22 -5.72 8.58
CA ALA A 197 -11.25 -6.16 9.59
C ALA A 197 -9.81 -6.10 9.05
N GLY A 198 -9.58 -6.53 7.82
CA GLY A 198 -8.26 -6.48 7.18
C GLY A 198 -7.73 -5.06 6.98
N LEU A 199 -8.60 -4.11 6.59
CA LEU A 199 -8.22 -2.70 6.48
C LEU A 199 -7.93 -2.11 7.86
N ASN A 200 -8.76 -2.40 8.86
CA ASN A 200 -8.53 -1.95 10.23
C ASN A 200 -7.18 -2.42 10.77
N ALA A 201 -6.83 -3.69 10.56
CA ALA A 201 -5.54 -4.25 10.97
C ALA A 201 -4.35 -3.51 10.32
N VAL A 202 -4.42 -3.23 9.01
CA VAL A 202 -3.37 -2.45 8.32
C VAL A 202 -3.24 -1.04 8.90
N LEU A 203 -4.36 -0.37 9.23
CA LEU A 203 -4.33 0.95 9.85
C LEU A 203 -3.75 0.91 11.27
N GLU A 204 -4.00 -0.15 12.04
CA GLU A 204 -3.42 -0.36 13.38
C GLU A 204 -1.91 -0.63 13.34
N GLU A 205 -1.46 -1.42 12.37
CA GLU A 205 -0.03 -1.64 12.12
C GLU A 205 0.68 -0.33 11.72
N LEU A 206 0.03 0.49 10.90
CA LEU A 206 0.53 1.83 10.54
C LEU A 206 0.61 2.75 11.77
N ASP A 207 -0.43 2.83 12.59
CA ASP A 207 -0.40 3.62 13.83
C ASP A 207 0.76 3.18 14.75
N THR A 208 0.96 1.87 14.87
CA THR A 208 2.07 1.29 15.64
C THR A 208 3.42 1.72 15.07
N ALA A 209 3.62 1.61 13.76
CA ALA A 209 4.87 2.00 13.09
C ALA A 209 5.14 3.51 13.11
N LEU A 210 4.07 4.32 13.14
CA LEU A 210 4.15 5.78 13.20
C LEU A 210 4.39 6.29 14.61
N THR A 211 4.07 5.50 15.65
CA THR A 211 4.33 5.87 17.04
C THR A 211 5.85 5.89 17.26
N PRO A 212 6.42 7.00 17.78
CA PRO A 212 7.85 7.05 17.99
C PRO A 212 8.21 6.01 19.05
N SER A 213 9.13 5.10 18.71
CA SER A 213 9.65 4.16 19.70
C SER A 213 10.16 4.95 20.90
N ARG A 214 9.68 4.62 22.11
CA ARG A 214 10.10 5.25 23.36
C ARG A 214 11.63 5.15 23.55
N ALA A 215 12.25 4.13 22.95
CA ALA A 215 13.70 3.97 22.87
C ALA A 215 14.38 5.00 21.96
N ALA A 216 13.73 5.43 20.86
CA ALA A 216 14.26 6.46 19.95
C ALA A 216 14.16 7.88 20.54
N LEU A 217 13.11 8.17 21.32
CA LEU A 217 13.00 9.43 22.08
C LEU A 217 14.03 9.52 23.22
N SER A 218 14.30 8.38 23.89
CA SER A 218 15.35 8.28 24.91
C SER A 218 16.75 8.37 24.29
N ALA A 219 16.99 7.72 23.15
CA ALA A 219 18.26 7.78 22.44
C ALA A 219 18.56 9.19 21.91
N LYS A 220 17.56 9.93 21.42
CA LYS A 220 17.77 11.32 20.93
C LYS A 220 18.08 12.29 22.07
N SER A 221 17.45 12.12 23.24
CA SER A 221 17.78 12.90 24.45
C SER A 221 19.12 12.50 25.08
N ALA A 222 19.58 11.26 24.88
CA ALA A 222 20.88 10.80 25.36
C ALA A 222 22.04 11.14 24.39
N LEU A 223 21.76 11.31 23.10
CA LEU A 223 22.76 11.66 22.09
C LEU A 223 23.17 13.14 22.11
N GLU A 224 22.31 14.03 22.60
CA GLU A 224 22.63 15.46 22.75
C GLU A 224 23.50 15.78 23.99
N ALA A 225 23.80 14.79 24.84
CA ALA A 225 24.47 15.02 26.13
C ALA A 225 25.84 14.32 26.30
N ALA A 226 26.44 13.77 25.25
CA ALA A 226 27.80 13.21 25.36
C ALA A 226 28.65 13.48 24.09
N PRO A 227 29.88 14.02 24.23
CA PRO A 227 30.83 14.04 23.13
C PRO A 227 31.43 12.63 23.00
N GLY A 228 30.83 11.81 22.14
CA GLY A 228 31.27 10.45 21.88
C GLY A 228 31.17 10.13 20.39
N ALA A 229 32.31 10.20 19.70
CA ALA A 229 32.63 9.75 18.34
C ALA A 229 31.42 9.32 17.48
N ALA A 230 30.94 10.25 16.65
CA ALA A 230 30.05 9.94 15.55
C ALA A 230 30.65 8.86 14.65
N LEU A 231 29.83 7.90 14.27
CA LEU A 231 30.09 7.03 13.12
C LEU A 231 30.34 7.93 11.90
N PRO A 232 31.42 7.73 11.13
CA PRO A 232 31.62 8.50 9.91
C PRO A 232 30.44 8.27 8.96
N GLU A 233 29.77 9.36 8.58
CA GLU A 233 28.63 9.38 7.63
C GLU A 233 29.04 8.88 6.23
N SER A 234 30.33 8.67 5.99
CA SER A 234 30.89 8.10 4.77
C SER A 234 31.92 7.01 5.09
N LEU A 235 31.75 5.81 4.53
CA LEU A 235 32.78 4.76 4.55
C LEU A 235 33.80 5.05 3.44
N SER A 236 35.04 5.32 3.82
CA SER A 236 36.12 5.77 2.92
C SER A 236 37.17 4.70 2.63
N SER A 237 37.16 3.57 3.36
CA SER A 237 38.11 2.48 3.18
C SER A 237 37.47 1.09 3.29
N ARG A 238 38.11 0.07 2.70
CA ARG A 238 37.67 -1.34 2.83
C ARG A 238 37.69 -1.84 4.28
N GLU A 239 38.61 -1.32 5.08
CA GLU A 239 38.75 -1.64 6.50
C GLU A 239 37.56 -1.08 7.31
N GLU A 240 37.11 0.14 7.00
CA GLU A 240 35.90 0.72 7.60
C GLU A 240 34.64 -0.06 7.23
N VAL A 241 34.53 -0.53 5.98
CA VAL A 241 33.42 -1.40 5.54
C VAL A 241 33.44 -2.73 6.30
N ALA A 242 34.62 -3.35 6.48
CA ALA A 242 34.74 -4.59 7.22
C ALA A 242 34.33 -4.42 8.70
N ALA A 243 34.74 -3.32 9.34
CA ALA A 243 34.36 -3.00 10.71
C ALA A 243 32.87 -2.62 10.85
N ALA A 244 32.24 -2.07 9.81
CA ALA A 244 30.80 -1.85 9.78
C ALA A 244 30.04 -3.18 9.69
N LEU A 245 30.46 -4.09 8.79
CA LEU A 245 29.86 -5.41 8.67
C LEU A 245 29.96 -6.24 9.96
N ASP A 246 31.06 -6.15 10.70
CA ASP A 246 31.20 -6.81 12.00
C ASP A 246 30.15 -6.36 13.01
N ARG A 247 29.87 -5.06 13.06
CA ARG A 247 28.86 -4.51 13.97
C ARG A 247 27.46 -4.93 13.57
N VAL A 248 27.17 -5.02 12.28
CA VAL A 248 25.88 -5.51 11.77
C VAL A 248 25.71 -7.00 12.07
N ILE A 249 26.74 -7.82 11.87
CA ILE A 249 26.72 -9.26 12.20
C ILE A 249 26.51 -9.48 13.70
N ALA A 250 27.21 -8.71 14.55
CA ALA A 250 27.06 -8.78 16.01
C ALA A 250 25.63 -8.44 16.46
N TYR A 251 25.02 -7.42 15.86
CA TYR A 251 23.62 -7.05 16.11
C TYR A 251 22.67 -8.23 15.86
N PHE A 252 22.77 -8.89 14.70
CA PHE A 252 21.89 -10.01 14.40
C PHE A 252 22.11 -11.21 15.33
N HIS A 253 23.34 -11.48 15.76
CA HIS A 253 23.59 -12.54 16.75
C HIS A 253 22.98 -12.23 18.13
N GLU A 254 22.92 -10.96 18.52
CA GLU A 254 22.40 -10.53 19.82
C GLU A 254 20.87 -10.41 19.84
N TYR A 255 20.27 -9.87 18.78
CA TYR A 255 18.84 -9.53 18.75
C TYR A 255 17.99 -10.49 17.91
N GLU A 256 18.57 -11.20 16.92
CA GLU A 256 17.84 -12.07 15.99
C GLU A 256 18.62 -13.35 15.61
N PRO A 257 18.89 -14.26 16.57
CA PRO A 257 19.79 -15.40 16.38
C PRO A 257 19.34 -16.42 15.31
N GLY A 258 18.07 -16.39 14.89
CA GLY A 258 17.52 -17.21 13.81
C GLY A 258 17.54 -16.56 12.42
N HIS A 259 18.00 -15.31 12.31
CA HIS A 259 18.01 -14.58 11.04
C HIS A 259 19.14 -15.10 10.13
N PRO A 260 18.91 -15.31 8.82
CA PRO A 260 19.93 -15.87 7.92
C PRO A 260 20.99 -14.85 7.46
N ALA A 261 20.77 -13.54 7.65
CA ALA A 261 21.69 -12.49 7.17
C ALA A 261 23.14 -12.57 7.70
N PRO A 262 23.42 -12.93 8.97
CA PRO A 262 24.80 -13.09 9.47
C PRO A 262 25.66 -13.98 8.58
N ILE A 263 25.08 -15.06 8.04
CA ILE A 263 25.77 -16.01 7.17
C ILE A 263 26.21 -15.31 5.87
N PHE A 264 25.30 -14.57 5.25
CA PHE A 264 25.57 -13.87 3.99
C PHE A 264 26.49 -12.67 4.19
N LEU A 265 26.35 -11.92 5.28
CA LEU A 265 27.19 -10.77 5.62
C LEU A 265 28.61 -11.19 5.97
N ALA A 266 28.78 -12.30 6.71
CA ALA A 266 30.10 -12.87 6.98
C ALA A 266 30.78 -13.31 5.67
N ARG A 267 30.01 -13.88 4.73
CA ARG A 267 30.51 -14.20 3.39
C ARG A 267 30.94 -12.93 2.64
N ALA A 268 30.08 -11.92 2.54
CA ALA A 268 30.39 -10.65 1.90
C ALA A 268 31.59 -9.93 2.53
N LYS A 269 31.77 -10.04 3.85
CA LYS A 269 32.94 -9.50 4.56
C LYS A 269 34.24 -10.19 4.11
N ARG A 270 34.25 -11.53 3.98
CA ARG A 270 35.43 -12.28 3.48
C ARG A 270 35.81 -11.88 2.05
N MET A 271 34.83 -11.43 1.26
CA MET A 271 35.00 -11.01 -0.12
C MET A 271 35.67 -9.63 -0.29
N LEU A 272 35.73 -8.80 0.76
CA LEU A 272 36.32 -7.46 0.68
C LEU A 272 37.83 -7.46 0.42
N GLY A 273 38.52 -8.57 0.71
CA GLY A 273 39.96 -8.75 0.50
C GLY A 273 40.34 -9.70 -0.64
N ALA A 274 39.39 -10.45 -1.20
CA ALA A 274 39.66 -11.44 -2.25
C ALA A 274 39.67 -10.78 -3.63
N GLY A 275 40.59 -11.20 -4.49
CA GLY A 275 40.55 -10.83 -5.90
C GLY A 275 39.29 -11.41 -6.55
N PHE A 276 38.67 -10.68 -7.48
CA PHE A 276 37.49 -11.13 -8.24
C PHE A 276 37.66 -12.55 -8.83
N GLU A 277 38.91 -12.94 -9.16
CA GLU A 277 39.26 -14.27 -9.68
C GLU A 277 39.12 -15.40 -8.65
N GLU A 278 39.49 -15.18 -7.38
CA GLU A 278 39.31 -16.17 -6.29
C GLU A 278 37.82 -16.42 -6.02
N LEU A 279 37.03 -15.35 -6.16
CA LEU A 279 35.58 -15.38 -5.98
C LEU A 279 34.84 -16.15 -7.07
N MET A 280 35.27 -15.98 -8.32
CA MET A 280 34.77 -16.77 -9.43
C MET A 280 35.17 -18.26 -9.27
N ALA A 281 36.36 -18.57 -8.77
CA ALA A 281 36.75 -19.95 -8.50
C ALA A 281 35.87 -20.62 -7.43
N GLU A 282 35.53 -19.91 -6.35
CA GLU A 282 34.68 -20.45 -5.27
C GLU A 282 33.20 -20.59 -5.68
N LEU A 283 32.63 -19.60 -6.38
CA LEU A 283 31.23 -19.62 -6.84
C LEU A 283 30.97 -20.62 -7.97
N PHE A 284 31.96 -20.91 -8.81
CA PHE A 284 31.80 -21.84 -9.95
C PHE A 284 32.30 -23.26 -9.67
N ALA A 285 33.14 -23.49 -8.66
CA ALA A 285 33.51 -24.85 -8.23
C ALA A 285 32.28 -25.68 -7.77
N GLU A 286 31.26 -25.03 -7.20
CA GLU A 286 29.99 -25.68 -6.85
C GLU A 286 29.06 -25.88 -8.07
N SER A 287 29.24 -25.09 -9.14
CA SER A 287 28.46 -25.22 -10.38
C SER A 287 28.76 -26.55 -11.08
N ASP A 288 30.04 -26.92 -11.17
CA ASP A 288 30.47 -28.20 -11.75
C ASP A 288 29.94 -29.39 -10.93
N ALA A 289 29.93 -29.27 -9.60
CA ALA A 289 29.37 -30.30 -8.72
C ALA A 289 27.84 -30.43 -8.84
N LEU A 290 27.13 -29.31 -9.07
CA LEU A 290 25.68 -29.28 -9.30
C LEU A 290 25.32 -29.87 -10.68
N VAL A 291 26.07 -29.51 -11.72
CA VAL A 291 25.92 -30.05 -13.08
C VAL A 291 26.22 -31.55 -13.12
N ALA A 292 27.24 -32.02 -12.39
CA ALA A 292 27.54 -33.46 -12.26
C ALA A 292 26.41 -34.24 -11.54
N ARG A 293 25.70 -33.61 -10.59
CA ARG A 293 24.52 -34.21 -9.94
C ARG A 293 23.29 -34.23 -10.83
N LEU A 294 23.11 -33.22 -11.68
CA LEU A 294 22.00 -33.13 -12.63
C LEU A 294 22.16 -34.10 -13.81
N ASN A 295 23.40 -34.41 -14.21
CA ASN A 295 23.72 -35.31 -15.32
C ASN A 295 23.81 -36.80 -14.95
N ARG A 296 23.54 -37.20 -13.70
CA ARG A 296 23.44 -38.63 -13.36
C ARG A 296 22.10 -39.19 -13.84
N PRO A 297 22.07 -40.18 -14.75
CA PRO A 297 20.81 -40.84 -15.10
C PRO A 297 20.24 -41.54 -13.85
N ARG A 298 18.92 -41.40 -13.63
CA ARG A 298 18.22 -42.07 -12.52
C ARG A 298 18.41 -43.59 -12.64
N PRO A 299 18.71 -44.30 -11.54
CA PRO A 299 18.73 -45.76 -11.58
C PRO A 299 17.33 -46.27 -11.93
N THR A 300 17.24 -47.07 -12.99
CA THR A 300 16.03 -47.83 -13.33
C THR A 300 15.73 -48.76 -12.17
N GLN A 301 14.58 -48.54 -11.50
CA GLN A 301 14.08 -49.46 -10.49
C GLN A 301 13.73 -50.78 -11.17
N GLY A 302 14.37 -51.85 -10.71
CA GLY A 302 13.97 -53.24 -10.96
C GLY A 302 13.36 -53.83 -9.69
#